data_AF-A0A7R9I8A4-F1
#
_entry.id   AF-A0A7R9I8A4-F1
#
_cell.length_a   1.000
_cell.length_b   1.000
_cell.length_c   1.000
_cell.angle_alpha   90.00
_cell.angle_beta   90.00
_cell.angle_gamma   90.00
#
_symmetry.space_group_name_H-M   'P 1'
#
loop_
_entity.id
_entity.type
_entity.pdbx_description
1 polymer ?
#
loop_
_entity_poly.entity_id
_entity_poly.type
_entity_poly.pdbx_seq_one_letter_code
_entity_poly.pdbx_strand_id
1 'polypeptide(L)'
;MCVNRSLDVNLRNDMERIQALRLIRRLLVLSPADFPPALTRSLVALANGGAEEKDRMLRACLGVLAEICVLNPDMFVSCGGVSALLRNIADSQMPRIVECLCGALLFLLDRPSTRRHANVRLQSLAVPYCDFHWDSDRNREDREARFLCVRLALLSVLRSWPGILHFCHPSNSSGLQAIVSVLYLKQLEVRKAILDLLYDLLGLPQPEWTDEFSVALEAVDPSHPQDIWRLSEGFVAAEGKAVLPHLAKFRPNIVEIHLSVLLYTFLEAGLLDAIVEVIVTSDTFISVRATILLGELLQLIHLLLPPECCNITPPLPNLMVHASNAANLPAQHLALTAVAALSHLHHLLKRRPAPASLFLDQVLQAGGWMRPGVEQVVNSRGKHEKAKLYQVL
;
A
#
# COMPACT_ATOMS: atom_id res chain seq x y z
N MET A 1 -15.41 -20.90 -35.23
CA MET A 1 -16.46 -19.95 -35.70
C MET A 1 -17.75 -20.09 -34.90
N CYS A 2 -18.31 -21.30 -34.74
CA CYS A 2 -19.56 -21.51 -33.99
C CYS A 2 -19.46 -21.13 -32.50
N VAL A 3 -18.34 -21.46 -31.83
CA VAL A 3 -18.15 -21.17 -30.39
C VAL A 3 -18.07 -19.66 -30.09
N ASN A 4 -17.39 -18.87 -30.94
CA ASN A 4 -17.37 -17.41 -30.80
C ASN A 4 -18.79 -16.84 -30.89
N ARG A 5 -19.56 -17.29 -31.89
CA ARG A 5 -20.94 -16.84 -32.09
C ARG A 5 -21.82 -17.18 -30.89
N SER A 6 -21.66 -18.33 -30.25
CA SER A 6 -22.40 -18.67 -29.03
C SER A 6 -22.00 -17.82 -27.81
N LEU A 7 -20.80 -17.22 -27.78
CA LEU A 7 -20.36 -16.35 -26.68
C LEU A 7 -20.86 -14.91 -26.85
N ASP A 8 -20.80 -14.40 -28.07
CA ASP A 8 -21.12 -13.00 -28.42
C ASP A 8 -22.64 -12.77 -28.51
N VAL A 9 -23.42 -13.81 -28.78
CA VAL A 9 -24.87 -13.70 -28.91
C VAL A 9 -25.51 -13.57 -27.52
N ASN A 10 -25.85 -12.34 -27.12
CA ASN A 10 -26.50 -12.01 -25.85
C ASN A 10 -28.02 -12.32 -25.85
N LEU A 11 -28.42 -13.50 -26.34
CA LEU A 11 -29.81 -13.97 -26.37
C LEU A 11 -30.21 -14.64 -25.04
N ARG A 12 -30.00 -14.01 -23.88
CA ARG A 12 -30.40 -14.54 -22.54
C ARG A 12 -30.06 -16.02 -22.24
N ASN A 13 -29.17 -16.64 -23.02
CA ASN A 13 -28.81 -18.06 -22.95
C ASN A 13 -27.54 -18.22 -22.11
N ASP A 14 -27.61 -17.83 -20.84
CA ASP A 14 -26.46 -17.89 -19.92
C ASP A 14 -25.86 -19.30 -19.84
N MET A 15 -26.69 -20.34 -19.94
CA MET A 15 -26.25 -21.74 -19.90
C MET A 15 -25.37 -22.12 -21.09
N GLU A 16 -25.70 -21.66 -22.30
CA GLU A 16 -24.91 -21.94 -23.50
C GLU A 16 -23.54 -21.26 -23.41
N ARG A 17 -23.52 -19.99 -22.97
CA ARG A 17 -22.30 -19.20 -22.76
C ARG A 17 -21.40 -19.84 -21.71
N ILE A 18 -21.96 -20.37 -20.62
CA ILE A 18 -21.21 -21.10 -19.59
C ILE A 18 -20.57 -22.38 -20.17
N GLN A 19 -21.30 -23.17 -20.97
CA GLN A 19 -20.72 -24.36 -21.58
C GLN A 19 -19.63 -24.01 -22.60
N ALA A 20 -19.80 -22.93 -23.36
CA ALA A 20 -18.78 -22.41 -24.27
C ALA A 20 -17.51 -22.00 -23.51
N LEU A 21 -17.63 -21.31 -22.37
CA LEU A 21 -16.49 -20.97 -21.51
C LEU A 21 -15.80 -22.20 -20.94
N ARG A 22 -16.56 -23.22 -20.51
CA ARG A 22 -16.00 -24.50 -20.02
C ARG A 22 -15.22 -25.22 -21.12
N LEU A 23 -15.76 -25.23 -22.34
CA LEU A 23 -15.09 -25.80 -23.51
C LEU A 23 -13.79 -25.04 -23.81
N ILE A 24 -13.82 -23.71 -23.81
CA ILE A 24 -12.62 -22.88 -23.98
C ILE A 24 -11.55 -23.23 -22.95
N ARG A 25 -11.90 -23.27 -21.66
CA ARG A 25 -10.94 -23.62 -20.60
C ARG A 25 -10.36 -25.01 -20.80
N ARG A 26 -11.20 -25.97 -21.22
CA ARG A 26 -10.72 -27.33 -21.50
C ARG A 26 -9.76 -27.37 -22.70
N LEU A 27 -10.07 -26.66 -23.79
CA LEU A 27 -9.19 -26.56 -24.95
C LEU A 27 -7.83 -25.93 -24.59
N LEU A 28 -7.86 -24.86 -23.78
CA LEU A 28 -6.64 -24.19 -23.29
C LEU A 28 -5.75 -25.15 -22.50
N VAL A 29 -6.33 -25.98 -21.62
CA VAL A 29 -5.57 -26.95 -20.83
C VAL A 29 -5.01 -28.10 -21.69
N LEU A 30 -5.72 -28.51 -22.74
CA LEU A 30 -5.31 -29.63 -23.59
C LEU A 30 -4.17 -29.24 -24.54
N SER A 31 -4.26 -28.08 -25.18
CA SER A 31 -3.28 -27.61 -26.16
C SER A 31 -3.12 -26.08 -26.09
N PRO A 32 -2.30 -25.56 -25.16
CA PRO A 32 -2.07 -24.12 -25.04
C PRO A 32 -1.43 -23.52 -26.30
N ALA A 33 -0.51 -24.24 -26.94
CA ALA A 33 0.24 -23.76 -28.11
C ALA A 33 -0.65 -23.55 -29.35
N ASP A 34 -1.62 -24.46 -29.56
CA ASP A 34 -2.53 -24.43 -30.70
C ASP A 34 -3.87 -23.73 -30.38
N PHE A 35 -3.92 -22.96 -29.30
CA PHE A 35 -5.14 -22.30 -28.87
C PHE A 35 -5.56 -21.23 -29.91
N PRO A 36 -6.80 -21.28 -30.43
CA PRO A 36 -7.17 -20.44 -31.55
C PRO A 36 -7.34 -18.97 -31.11
N PRO A 37 -6.69 -18.00 -31.78
CA PRO A 37 -6.69 -16.60 -31.37
C PRO A 37 -8.09 -15.96 -31.50
N ALA A 38 -8.96 -16.53 -32.32
CA ALA A 38 -10.34 -16.08 -32.44
C ALA A 38 -11.10 -16.16 -31.11
N LEU A 39 -10.88 -17.20 -30.29
CA LEU A 39 -11.57 -17.35 -28.99
C LEU A 39 -11.08 -16.30 -28.00
N THR A 40 -9.78 -16.01 -27.98
CA THR A 40 -9.21 -14.96 -27.13
C THR A 40 -9.71 -13.58 -27.54
N ARG A 41 -9.77 -13.28 -28.84
CA ARG A 41 -10.33 -12.01 -29.32
C ARG A 41 -11.79 -11.82 -28.94
N SER A 42 -12.63 -12.87 -29.02
CA SER A 42 -14.02 -12.77 -28.53
C SER A 42 -14.08 -12.53 -27.01
N LEU A 43 -13.23 -13.20 -26.22
CA LEU A 43 -13.17 -12.96 -24.78
C LEU A 43 -12.68 -11.54 -24.43
N VAL A 44 -11.69 -11.03 -25.19
CA VAL A 44 -11.20 -9.65 -25.05
C VAL A 44 -12.29 -8.64 -25.42
N ALA A 45 -13.04 -8.89 -26.48
CA ALA A 45 -14.17 -8.03 -26.87
C ALA A 45 -15.24 -8.00 -25.77
N LEU A 46 -15.62 -9.17 -25.24
CA LEU A 46 -16.56 -9.28 -24.13
C LEU A 46 -16.03 -8.59 -22.85
N ALA A 47 -14.74 -8.72 -22.54
CA ALA A 47 -14.14 -8.01 -21.41
C ALA A 47 -14.16 -6.49 -21.60
N ASN A 48 -14.01 -5.98 -22.82
CA ASN A 48 -14.01 -4.54 -23.09
C ASN A 48 -15.41 -3.91 -23.08
N GLY A 49 -16.45 -4.63 -23.52
CA GLY A 49 -17.84 -4.14 -23.54
C GLY A 49 -18.67 -4.54 -22.32
N GLY A 50 -18.32 -5.64 -21.66
CA GLY A 50 -19.15 -6.26 -20.62
C GLY A 50 -19.33 -5.43 -19.35
N ALA A 51 -18.41 -4.51 -19.05
CA ALA A 51 -18.56 -3.58 -17.92
C ALA A 51 -19.68 -2.56 -18.16
N GLU A 52 -19.76 -2.01 -19.37
CA GLU A 52 -20.79 -1.04 -19.77
C GLU A 52 -22.15 -1.74 -19.93
N GLU A 53 -22.16 -2.96 -20.46
CA GLU A 53 -23.36 -3.77 -20.66
C GLU A 53 -23.86 -4.50 -19.39
N LYS A 54 -23.14 -4.37 -18.26
CA LYS A 54 -23.41 -5.08 -16.98
C LYS A 54 -23.57 -6.60 -17.18
N ASP A 55 -22.73 -7.19 -18.03
CA ASP A 55 -22.80 -8.61 -18.36
C ASP A 55 -22.41 -9.48 -17.15
N ARG A 56 -23.29 -10.43 -16.80
CA ARG A 56 -23.09 -11.35 -15.67
C ARG A 56 -21.89 -12.28 -15.90
N MET A 57 -21.51 -12.53 -17.15
CA MET A 57 -20.40 -13.42 -17.52
C MET A 57 -19.03 -12.74 -17.46
N LEU A 58 -18.96 -11.40 -17.32
CA LEU A 58 -17.71 -10.64 -17.36
C LEU A 58 -16.63 -11.22 -16.42
N ARG A 59 -16.99 -11.51 -15.17
CA ARG A 59 -16.05 -12.05 -14.17
C ARG A 59 -15.50 -13.42 -14.56
N ALA A 60 -16.35 -14.28 -15.12
CA ALA A 60 -15.92 -15.59 -15.60
C ALA A 60 -14.99 -15.44 -16.80
N CYS A 61 -15.31 -14.53 -17.74
CA CYS A 61 -14.46 -14.23 -18.89
C CYS A 61 -13.09 -13.65 -18.48
N LEU A 62 -13.05 -12.74 -17.50
CA LEU A 62 -11.80 -12.22 -16.94
C LEU A 62 -10.96 -13.31 -16.29
N GLY A 63 -11.58 -14.26 -15.59
CA GLY A 63 -10.91 -15.43 -15.05
C GLY A 63 -10.27 -16.30 -16.14
N VAL A 64 -10.99 -16.56 -17.24
CA VAL A 64 -10.44 -17.30 -18.39
C VAL A 64 -9.32 -16.52 -19.08
N LEU A 65 -9.45 -15.20 -19.23
CA LEU A 65 -8.38 -14.37 -19.79
C LEU A 65 -7.12 -14.38 -18.92
N ALA A 66 -7.26 -14.39 -17.60
CA ALA A 66 -6.12 -14.54 -16.68
C ALA A 66 -5.46 -15.93 -16.82
N GLU A 67 -6.24 -16.99 -17.01
CA GLU A 67 -5.70 -18.33 -17.29
C GLU A 67 -4.94 -18.39 -18.62
N ILE A 68 -5.49 -17.75 -19.66
CA ILE A 68 -4.83 -17.63 -20.97
C ILE A 68 -3.50 -16.87 -20.83
N CYS A 69 -3.48 -15.79 -20.05
CA CYS A 69 -2.26 -15.01 -19.78
C CYS A 69 -1.13 -15.89 -19.21
N VAL A 70 -1.45 -16.80 -18.29
CA VAL A 70 -0.46 -17.68 -17.66
C VAL A 70 -0.02 -18.82 -18.59
N LEU A 71 -0.96 -19.44 -19.31
CA LEU A 71 -0.72 -20.65 -20.11
C LEU A 71 -0.19 -20.36 -21.53
N ASN A 72 -0.60 -19.24 -22.15
CA ASN A 72 -0.12 -18.80 -23.45
C ASN A 72 -0.01 -17.26 -23.49
N PRO A 73 1.07 -16.69 -22.91
CA PRO A 73 1.23 -15.24 -22.78
C PRO A 73 1.39 -14.53 -24.13
N ASP A 74 2.05 -15.13 -25.11
CA ASP A 74 2.30 -14.50 -26.41
C ASP A 74 0.98 -14.29 -27.18
N MET A 75 0.12 -15.30 -27.16
CA MET A 75 -1.19 -15.21 -27.79
C MET A 75 -2.10 -14.21 -27.05
N PHE A 76 -2.05 -14.21 -25.70
CA PHE A 76 -2.75 -13.21 -24.89
C PHE A 76 -2.36 -11.76 -25.24
N VAL A 77 -1.06 -11.49 -25.33
CA VAL A 77 -0.53 -10.17 -25.67
C VAL A 77 -0.91 -9.78 -27.10
N SER A 78 -0.75 -10.68 -28.07
CA SER A 78 -1.07 -10.41 -29.49
C SER A 78 -2.56 -10.12 -29.73
N CYS A 79 -3.45 -10.62 -28.86
CA CYS A 79 -4.89 -10.37 -28.94
C CYS A 79 -5.34 -9.10 -28.19
N GLY A 80 -4.42 -8.32 -27.60
CA GLY A 80 -4.76 -7.11 -26.84
C GLY A 80 -5.29 -7.40 -25.42
N GLY A 81 -4.95 -8.55 -24.84
CA GLY A 81 -5.40 -8.93 -23.50
C GLY A 81 -4.92 -7.97 -22.40
N VAL A 82 -3.72 -7.40 -22.54
CA VAL A 82 -3.13 -6.47 -21.57
C VAL A 82 -3.99 -5.23 -21.36
N SER A 83 -4.40 -4.57 -22.46
CA SER A 83 -5.27 -3.39 -22.39
C SER A 83 -6.64 -3.72 -21.82
N ALA A 84 -7.18 -4.90 -22.14
CA ALA A 84 -8.48 -5.33 -21.63
C ALA A 84 -8.44 -5.54 -20.11
N LEU A 85 -7.37 -6.15 -19.58
CA LEU A 85 -7.21 -6.29 -18.12
C LEU A 85 -6.99 -4.94 -17.44
N LEU A 86 -6.13 -4.07 -17.97
CA LEU A 86 -5.90 -2.74 -17.40
C LEU A 86 -7.18 -1.91 -17.29
N ARG A 87 -8.04 -1.96 -18.31
CA ARG A 87 -9.35 -1.29 -18.29
C ARG A 87 -10.25 -1.86 -17.20
N ASN A 88 -10.37 -3.20 -17.12
CA ASN A 88 -11.22 -3.87 -16.14
C ASN A 88 -10.72 -3.73 -14.70
N ILE A 89 -9.42 -3.54 -14.48
CA ILE A 89 -8.87 -3.22 -13.15
C ILE A 89 -9.40 -1.88 -12.65
N ALA A 90 -9.49 -0.86 -13.52
CA ALA A 90 -9.98 0.46 -13.15
C ALA A 90 -11.48 0.47 -12.77
N ASP A 91 -12.26 -0.47 -13.31
CA ASP A 91 -13.71 -0.55 -13.11
C ASP A 91 -14.13 -1.58 -12.04
N SER A 92 -13.21 -2.39 -11.49
CA SER A 92 -13.54 -3.47 -10.55
C SER A 92 -13.33 -3.08 -9.08
N GLN A 93 -14.40 -3.15 -8.29
CA GLN A 93 -14.37 -2.81 -6.85
C GLN A 93 -14.01 -4.01 -5.95
N MET A 94 -13.90 -5.22 -6.52
CA MET A 94 -13.70 -6.45 -5.73
C MET A 94 -12.19 -6.72 -5.51
N PRO A 95 -11.66 -6.68 -4.27
CA PRO A 95 -10.23 -6.78 -4.01
C PRO A 95 -9.57 -8.01 -4.62
N ARG A 96 -10.18 -9.19 -4.45
CA ARG A 96 -9.64 -10.47 -4.95
C ARG A 96 -9.56 -10.53 -6.47
N ILE A 97 -10.48 -9.87 -7.18
CA ILE A 97 -10.47 -9.85 -8.65
C ILE A 97 -9.37 -8.91 -9.11
N VAL A 98 -9.29 -7.71 -8.54
CA VAL A 98 -8.23 -6.74 -8.85
C VAL A 98 -6.85 -7.35 -8.62
N GLU A 99 -6.64 -7.98 -7.48
CA GLU A 99 -5.37 -8.66 -7.15
C GLU A 99 -5.02 -9.75 -8.16
N CYS A 100 -6.00 -10.57 -8.57
CA CYS A 100 -5.80 -11.60 -9.59
C CYS A 100 -5.40 -11.01 -10.96
N LEU A 101 -6.08 -9.95 -11.39
CA LEU A 101 -5.77 -9.28 -12.66
C LEU A 101 -4.40 -8.59 -12.63
N CYS A 102 -4.09 -7.89 -11.54
CA CYS A 102 -2.76 -7.33 -11.30
C CYS A 102 -1.70 -8.45 -11.29
N GLY A 103 -1.95 -9.57 -10.64
CA GLY A 103 -1.07 -10.75 -10.62
C GLY A 103 -0.76 -11.29 -12.02
N ALA A 104 -1.77 -11.37 -12.90
CA ALA A 104 -1.58 -11.78 -14.29
C ALA A 104 -0.67 -10.79 -15.07
N LEU A 105 -0.83 -9.48 -14.86
CA LEU A 105 0.03 -8.47 -15.48
C LEU A 105 1.46 -8.51 -14.93
N LEU A 106 1.61 -8.69 -13.61
CA LEU A 106 2.91 -8.80 -12.95
C LEU A 106 3.65 -10.08 -13.39
N PHE A 107 2.94 -11.18 -13.61
CA PHE A 107 3.49 -12.40 -14.19
C PHE A 107 4.14 -12.16 -15.57
N LEU A 108 3.50 -11.36 -16.43
CA LEU A 108 4.07 -10.99 -17.73
C LEU A 108 5.34 -10.12 -17.59
N LEU A 109 5.39 -9.30 -16.55
CA LEU A 109 6.53 -8.42 -16.26
C LEU A 109 7.70 -9.16 -15.59
N ASP A 110 7.45 -10.25 -14.88
CA ASP A 110 8.48 -11.03 -14.21
C ASP A 110 9.37 -11.77 -15.22
N ARG A 111 8.80 -12.30 -16.29
CA ARG A 111 9.52 -13.05 -17.33
C ARG A 111 10.14 -12.14 -18.40
N PRO A 112 11.43 -12.29 -18.74
CA PRO A 112 12.09 -11.41 -19.71
C PRO A 112 11.55 -11.56 -21.15
N SER A 113 11.09 -12.76 -21.54
CA SER A 113 10.56 -13.04 -22.88
C SER A 113 9.24 -12.29 -23.14
N THR A 114 8.37 -12.24 -22.14
CA THR A 114 7.05 -11.59 -22.24
C THR A 114 7.12 -10.10 -21.93
N ARG A 115 8.06 -9.66 -21.07
CA ARG A 115 8.17 -8.27 -20.61
C ARG A 115 8.21 -7.26 -21.75
N ARG A 116 9.02 -7.51 -22.79
CA ARG A 116 9.18 -6.59 -23.93
C ARG A 116 7.92 -6.54 -24.80
N HIS A 117 7.29 -7.68 -25.05
CA HIS A 117 6.11 -7.76 -25.91
C HIS A 117 4.84 -7.27 -25.20
N ALA A 118 4.71 -7.56 -23.90
CA ALA A 118 3.54 -7.20 -23.11
C ALA A 118 3.42 -5.68 -22.91
N ASN A 119 4.54 -4.96 -22.86
CA ASN A 119 4.61 -3.50 -22.73
C ASN A 119 3.61 -2.94 -21.70
N VAL A 120 3.54 -3.60 -20.53
CA VAL A 120 2.56 -3.27 -19.49
C VAL A 120 2.94 -1.92 -18.88
N ARG A 121 2.06 -0.92 -19.05
CA ARG A 121 2.25 0.41 -18.48
C ARG A 121 1.57 0.49 -17.12
N LEU A 122 2.27 0.07 -16.06
CA LEU A 122 1.73 0.14 -14.69
C LEU A 122 1.39 1.58 -14.27
N GLN A 123 2.02 2.59 -14.87
CA GLN A 123 1.72 4.00 -14.61
C GLN A 123 0.27 4.36 -14.93
N SER A 124 -0.39 3.62 -15.84
CA SER A 124 -1.81 3.88 -16.16
C SER A 124 -2.73 3.69 -14.95
N LEU A 125 -2.31 2.90 -13.96
CA LEU A 125 -3.07 2.70 -12.73
C LEU A 125 -3.13 3.97 -11.88
N ALA A 126 -2.10 4.83 -11.93
CA ALA A 126 -2.06 6.09 -11.18
C ALA A 126 -2.81 7.24 -11.88
N VAL A 127 -3.28 7.04 -13.11
CA VAL A 127 -3.94 8.09 -13.91
C VAL A 127 -5.14 8.71 -13.21
N PRO A 128 -6.05 7.96 -12.55
CA PRO A 128 -7.21 8.59 -11.89
C PRO A 128 -6.85 9.52 -10.72
N TYR A 129 -5.65 9.42 -10.16
CA TYR A 129 -5.15 10.43 -9.22
C TYR A 129 -4.59 11.67 -9.92
N CYS A 130 -4.05 11.52 -11.12
CA CYS A 130 -3.37 12.58 -11.86
C CYS A 130 -4.28 13.34 -12.84
N ASP A 131 -5.41 12.75 -13.24
CA ASP A 131 -6.33 13.33 -14.22
C ASP A 131 -7.44 14.13 -13.53
N PHE A 132 -7.38 15.46 -13.71
CA PHE A 132 -8.32 16.41 -13.11
C PHE A 132 -9.44 16.83 -14.06
N HIS A 133 -9.38 16.45 -15.34
CA HIS A 133 -10.35 16.85 -16.37
C HIS A 133 -11.49 15.84 -16.53
N TRP A 134 -11.61 14.89 -15.59
CA TRP A 134 -12.67 13.91 -15.65
C TRP A 134 -14.03 14.63 -15.52
N ASP A 135 -14.90 14.29 -16.46
CA ASP A 135 -16.18 14.92 -16.78
C ASP A 135 -16.96 15.35 -15.54
N SER A 136 -17.26 16.65 -15.45
CA SER A 136 -18.07 17.27 -14.38
C SER A 136 -19.48 16.67 -14.22
N ASP A 137 -19.86 15.76 -15.12
CA ASP A 137 -21.16 15.10 -15.22
C ASP A 137 -21.25 13.73 -14.53
N ARG A 138 -20.14 13.15 -14.03
CA ARG A 138 -20.17 11.85 -13.33
C ARG A 138 -20.38 12.01 -11.82
N ASN A 139 -21.29 11.21 -11.26
CA ASN A 139 -21.68 11.23 -9.85
C ASN A 139 -20.46 11.10 -8.91
N ARG A 140 -20.46 11.83 -7.79
CA ARG A 140 -19.43 11.76 -6.75
C ARG A 140 -19.14 10.32 -6.28
N GLU A 141 -20.17 9.49 -6.19
CA GLU A 141 -20.07 8.06 -5.83
C GLU A 141 -19.22 7.27 -6.83
N ASP A 142 -19.33 7.55 -8.14
CA ASP A 142 -18.52 6.90 -9.17
C ASP A 142 -17.04 7.29 -9.05
N ARG A 143 -16.77 8.52 -8.60
CA ARG A 143 -15.39 8.99 -8.34
C ARG A 143 -14.77 8.27 -7.15
N GLU A 144 -15.49 8.19 -6.04
CA GLU A 144 -15.03 7.49 -4.82
C GLU A 144 -14.81 5.99 -5.08
N ALA A 145 -15.72 5.37 -5.83
CA ALA A 145 -15.57 3.99 -6.29
C ALA A 145 -14.30 3.79 -7.14
N ARG A 146 -13.99 4.71 -8.04
CA ARG A 146 -12.76 4.65 -8.86
C ARG A 146 -11.50 4.81 -8.03
N PHE A 147 -11.49 5.71 -7.05
CA PHE A 147 -10.37 5.82 -6.11
C PHE A 147 -10.17 4.53 -5.33
N LEU A 148 -11.25 3.85 -4.94
CA LEU A 148 -11.16 2.53 -4.31
C LEU A 148 -10.54 1.48 -5.25
N CYS A 149 -10.99 1.39 -6.50
CA CYS A 149 -10.44 0.44 -7.48
C CYS A 149 -8.93 0.64 -7.68
N VAL A 150 -8.52 1.90 -7.88
CA VAL A 150 -7.11 2.26 -8.09
C VAL A 150 -6.28 2.00 -6.84
N ARG A 151 -6.80 2.34 -5.65
CA ARG A 151 -6.14 2.04 -4.39
C ARG A 151 -5.85 0.54 -4.28
N LEU A 152 -6.85 -0.31 -4.53
CA LEU A 152 -6.68 -1.78 -4.51
C LEU A 152 -5.65 -2.26 -5.54
N ALA A 153 -5.66 -1.69 -6.74
CA ALA A 153 -4.72 -2.04 -7.81
C ALA A 153 -3.28 -1.68 -7.44
N LEU A 154 -3.05 -0.45 -6.97
CA LEU A 154 -1.73 0.01 -6.55
C LEU A 154 -1.23 -0.72 -5.32
N LEU A 155 -2.10 -1.04 -4.34
CA LEU A 155 -1.73 -1.90 -3.21
C LEU A 155 -1.27 -3.28 -3.70
N SER A 156 -1.98 -3.88 -4.66
CA SER A 156 -1.62 -5.18 -5.22
C SER A 156 -0.27 -5.15 -5.96
N VAL A 157 0.00 -4.06 -6.70
CA VAL A 157 1.26 -3.86 -7.43
C VAL A 157 2.42 -3.58 -6.47
N LEU A 158 2.28 -2.61 -5.57
CA LEU A 158 3.35 -2.15 -4.68
C LEU A 158 3.66 -3.12 -3.54
N ARG A 159 2.78 -4.09 -3.25
CA ARG A 159 3.08 -5.21 -2.33
C ARG A 159 3.82 -6.37 -3.00
N SER A 160 4.09 -6.26 -4.30
CA SER A 160 4.78 -7.29 -5.09
C SER A 160 6.17 -6.82 -5.54
N TRP A 161 7.14 -7.73 -5.57
CA TRP A 161 8.50 -7.42 -6.04
C TRP A 161 8.55 -6.94 -7.50
N PRO A 162 7.90 -7.62 -8.49
CA PRO A 162 7.91 -7.12 -9.86
C PRO A 162 7.24 -5.74 -9.95
N GLY A 163 6.20 -5.51 -9.14
CA GLY A 163 5.50 -4.23 -9.14
C GLY A 163 6.36 -3.09 -8.63
N ILE A 164 7.05 -3.24 -7.49
CA ILE A 164 7.98 -2.21 -7.00
C ILE A 164 9.07 -1.93 -8.04
N LEU A 165 9.72 -2.98 -8.57
CA LEU A 165 10.85 -2.83 -9.49
C LEU A 165 10.46 -2.11 -10.80
N HIS A 166 9.28 -2.38 -11.33
CA HIS A 166 8.81 -1.76 -12.59
C HIS A 166 8.12 -0.42 -12.37
N PHE A 167 7.35 -0.25 -11.29
CA PHE A 167 6.63 0.98 -10.99
C PHE A 167 7.56 2.09 -10.48
N CYS A 168 8.58 1.72 -9.69
CA CYS A 168 9.55 2.62 -9.08
C CYS A 168 10.87 2.70 -9.87
N HIS A 169 10.89 2.25 -11.13
CA HIS A 169 12.13 2.20 -11.91
C HIS A 169 12.71 3.62 -12.13
N PRO A 170 13.99 3.87 -11.81
CA PRO A 170 14.57 5.22 -11.80
C PRO A 170 14.73 5.84 -13.20
N SER A 171 14.84 5.03 -14.26
CA SER A 171 15.02 5.55 -15.63
C SER A 171 13.71 6.04 -16.29
N ASN A 172 12.57 5.70 -15.72
CA ASN A 172 11.27 6.12 -16.21
C ASN A 172 10.75 7.19 -15.25
N SER A 173 10.02 8.20 -15.73
CA SER A 173 9.23 9.07 -14.85
C SER A 173 8.34 8.19 -13.99
N SER A 174 8.75 7.95 -12.75
CA SER A 174 8.20 6.84 -11.99
C SER A 174 6.74 7.13 -11.70
N GLY A 175 5.88 6.11 -11.78
CA GLY A 175 4.46 6.27 -11.41
C GLY A 175 4.33 6.78 -9.97
N LEU A 176 5.31 6.43 -9.14
CA LEU A 176 5.43 6.89 -7.76
C LEU A 176 5.71 8.40 -7.68
N GLN A 177 6.66 8.93 -8.45
CA GLN A 177 6.92 10.38 -8.50
C GLN A 177 5.68 11.14 -8.98
N ALA A 178 4.91 10.59 -9.94
CA ALA A 178 3.64 11.19 -10.35
C ALA A 178 2.64 11.27 -9.17
N ILE A 179 2.46 10.17 -8.42
CA ILE A 179 1.60 10.16 -7.21
C ILE A 179 2.07 11.19 -6.18
N VAL A 180 3.37 11.27 -5.91
CA VAL A 180 3.93 12.26 -4.96
C VAL A 180 3.73 13.68 -5.48
N SER A 181 3.95 13.93 -6.77
CA SER A 181 3.78 15.25 -7.38
C SER A 181 2.34 15.76 -7.28
N VAL A 182 1.36 14.86 -7.34
CA VAL A 182 -0.07 15.20 -7.22
C VAL A 182 -0.43 15.72 -5.82
N LEU A 183 0.29 15.32 -4.77
CA LEU A 183 0.03 15.83 -3.41
C LEU A 183 0.27 17.34 -3.28
N TYR A 184 1.17 17.92 -4.08
CA TYR A 184 1.39 19.37 -4.12
C TYR A 184 0.16 20.12 -4.66
N LEU A 185 -0.72 19.46 -5.42
CA LEU A 185 -1.95 20.06 -5.91
C LEU A 185 -3.00 20.12 -4.80
N LYS A 186 -3.69 21.26 -4.69
CA LYS A 186 -4.64 21.57 -3.60
C LYS A 186 -6.01 20.92 -3.83
N GLN A 187 -6.05 19.61 -4.10
CA GLN A 187 -7.28 18.86 -4.28
C GLN A 187 -7.51 17.91 -3.09
N LEU A 188 -8.44 18.28 -2.21
CA LEU A 188 -8.69 17.57 -0.94
C LEU A 188 -9.03 16.10 -1.13
N GLU A 189 -9.90 15.77 -2.10
CA GLU A 189 -10.32 14.39 -2.35
C GLU A 189 -9.16 13.49 -2.79
N VAL A 190 -8.28 14.01 -3.63
CA VAL A 190 -7.12 13.27 -4.13
C VAL A 190 -6.06 13.13 -3.04
N ARG A 191 -5.80 14.21 -2.28
CA ARG A 191 -4.91 14.16 -1.10
C ARG A 191 -5.39 13.11 -0.10
N LYS A 192 -6.68 13.11 0.25
CA LYS A 192 -7.29 12.10 1.11
C LYS A 192 -7.07 10.68 0.58
N ALA A 193 -7.37 10.44 -0.70
CA ALA A 193 -7.24 9.12 -1.30
C ALA A 193 -5.78 8.62 -1.37
N ILE A 194 -4.81 9.52 -1.59
CA ILE A 194 -3.39 9.17 -1.56
C ILE A 194 -2.93 8.89 -0.12
N LEU A 195 -3.38 9.68 0.87
CA LEU A 195 -3.10 9.39 2.28
C LEU A 195 -3.68 8.01 2.66
N ASP A 196 -4.92 7.70 2.30
CA ASP A 196 -5.54 6.37 2.49
C ASP A 196 -4.66 5.25 1.90
N LEU A 197 -4.18 5.44 0.66
CA LEU A 197 -3.25 4.50 0.01
C LEU A 197 -1.96 4.33 0.82
N LEU A 198 -1.35 5.41 1.30
CA LEU A 198 -0.09 5.36 2.06
C LEU A 198 -0.25 4.66 3.41
N TYR A 199 -1.33 4.93 4.15
CA TYR A 199 -1.65 4.22 5.40
C TYR A 199 -1.77 2.71 5.15
N ASP A 200 -2.57 2.31 4.15
CA ASP A 200 -2.79 0.90 3.82
C ASP A 200 -1.52 0.21 3.30
N LEU A 201 -0.69 0.94 2.56
CA LEU A 201 0.53 0.40 1.95
C LEU A 201 1.63 0.16 2.99
N LEU A 202 1.78 1.08 3.94
CA LEU A 202 2.75 0.99 5.04
C LEU A 202 2.25 0.11 6.20
N GLY A 203 0.97 -0.27 6.18
CA GLY A 203 0.36 -1.09 7.23
C GLY A 203 0.17 -0.33 8.54
N LEU A 204 -0.04 0.98 8.46
CA LEU A 204 -0.20 1.86 9.61
C LEU A 204 -1.67 1.94 10.04
N PRO A 205 -1.97 2.06 11.35
CA PRO A 205 -3.33 2.30 11.82
C PRO A 205 -3.82 3.66 11.31
N GLN A 206 -5.05 3.71 10.79
CA GLN A 206 -5.64 4.96 10.33
C GLN A 206 -6.24 5.71 11.53
N PRO A 207 -5.90 6.99 11.76
CA PRO A 207 -6.50 7.78 12.83
C PRO A 207 -7.97 8.06 12.54
N GLU A 208 -8.73 8.39 13.58
CA GLU A 208 -10.10 8.87 13.45
C GLU A 208 -10.17 10.15 12.60
N TRP A 209 -11.30 10.35 11.91
CA TRP A 209 -11.50 11.54 11.08
C TRP A 209 -11.85 12.75 11.96
N THR A 210 -10.82 13.40 12.50
CA THR A 210 -10.95 14.52 13.45
C THR A 210 -10.07 15.69 13.04
N ASP A 211 -10.43 16.88 13.52
CA ASP A 211 -9.61 18.10 13.46
C ASP A 211 -8.78 18.30 14.75
N GLU A 212 -9.00 17.46 15.76
CA GLU A 212 -8.25 17.46 17.03
C GLU A 212 -7.11 16.44 17.01
N PHE A 213 -5.88 16.93 17.21
CA PHE A 213 -4.68 16.09 17.28
C PHE A 213 -4.69 15.09 18.44
N SER A 214 -5.24 15.48 19.60
CA SER A 214 -5.31 14.60 20.78
C SER A 214 -6.08 13.32 20.50
N VAL A 215 -7.26 13.45 19.88
CA VAL A 215 -8.11 12.30 19.53
C VAL A 215 -7.43 11.42 18.49
N ALA A 216 -6.81 12.02 17.47
CA ALA A 216 -6.08 11.28 16.45
C ALA A 216 -4.85 10.54 17.03
N LEU A 217 -4.16 11.12 18.02
CA LEU A 217 -3.02 10.51 18.69
C LEU A 217 -3.43 9.31 19.56
N GLU A 218 -4.55 9.43 20.29
CA GLU A 218 -5.08 8.32 21.10
C GLU A 218 -5.45 7.11 20.23
N ALA A 219 -6.04 7.35 19.05
CA ALA A 219 -6.43 6.29 18.12
C ALA A 219 -5.22 5.51 17.52
N VAL A 220 -4.04 6.14 17.50
CA VAL A 220 -2.81 5.55 16.94
C VAL A 220 -1.90 4.98 18.04
N ASP A 221 -2.21 5.20 19.32
CA ASP A 221 -1.48 4.58 20.42
C ASP A 221 -1.53 3.05 20.29
N PRO A 222 -0.38 2.35 20.22
CA PRO A 222 -0.37 0.88 20.17
C PRO A 222 -1.00 0.23 21.41
N SER A 223 -1.16 0.98 22.50
CA SER A 223 -1.83 0.58 23.75
C SER A 223 -3.35 0.77 23.69
N HIS A 224 -3.88 1.41 22.64
CA HIS A 224 -5.31 1.67 22.50
C HIS A 224 -6.09 0.35 22.41
N PRO A 225 -7.20 0.20 23.18
CA PRO A 225 -7.98 -1.03 23.20
C PRO A 225 -8.55 -1.35 21.82
N GLN A 226 -8.32 -2.59 21.36
CA GLN A 226 -8.84 -3.08 20.09
C GLN A 226 -10.01 -4.04 20.33
N ASP A 227 -10.94 -4.13 19.37
CA ASP A 227 -12.10 -5.03 19.48
C ASP A 227 -11.71 -6.51 19.64
N ILE A 228 -10.56 -6.90 19.10
CA ILE A 228 -10.01 -8.26 19.20
C ILE A 228 -9.60 -8.60 20.65
N TRP A 229 -9.35 -7.58 21.48
CA TRP A 229 -8.96 -7.75 22.89
C TRP A 229 -10.16 -7.95 23.82
N ARG A 230 -11.39 -7.92 23.29
CA ARG A 230 -12.60 -8.22 24.07
C ARG A 230 -12.54 -9.65 24.62
N LEU A 231 -13.21 -9.85 25.77
CA LEU A 231 -13.23 -11.14 26.47
C LEU A 231 -13.85 -12.27 25.64
N SER A 232 -14.81 -11.97 24.76
CA SER A 232 -15.43 -12.93 23.84
C SER A 232 -14.55 -13.33 22.65
N GLU A 233 -13.47 -12.60 22.39
CA GLU A 233 -12.60 -12.76 21.23
C GLU A 233 -11.25 -13.37 21.66
N GLY A 234 -10.16 -12.60 21.54
CA GLY A 234 -8.81 -13.05 21.86
C GLY A 234 -8.31 -12.64 23.24
N PHE A 235 -9.06 -11.80 23.96
CA PHE A 235 -8.77 -11.33 25.32
C PHE A 235 -7.28 -11.00 25.53
N VAL A 236 -6.67 -11.49 26.61
CA VAL A 236 -5.26 -11.25 26.98
C VAL A 236 -4.28 -11.81 25.95
N ALA A 237 -4.62 -12.86 25.21
CA ALA A 237 -3.71 -13.46 24.23
C ALA A 237 -3.55 -12.56 22.99
N ALA A 238 -4.63 -11.92 22.53
CA ALA A 238 -4.57 -10.95 21.44
C ALA A 238 -3.85 -9.66 21.87
N GLU A 239 -4.16 -9.16 23.06
CA GLU A 239 -3.49 -8.00 23.65
C GLU A 239 -1.98 -8.25 23.81
N GLY A 240 -1.59 -9.40 24.37
CA GLY A 240 -0.20 -9.77 24.54
C GLY A 240 0.59 -9.85 23.23
N LYS A 241 -0.06 -10.25 22.12
CA LYS A 241 0.59 -10.24 20.78
C LYS A 241 0.83 -8.84 20.24
N ALA A 242 -0.01 -7.86 20.59
CA ALA A 242 0.11 -6.48 20.13
C ALA A 242 1.11 -5.68 20.98
N VAL A 243 1.08 -5.87 22.30
CA VAL A 243 1.89 -5.09 23.26
C VAL A 243 3.30 -5.66 23.42
N LEU A 244 3.46 -6.99 23.43
CA LEU A 244 4.75 -7.60 23.72
C LEU A 244 5.62 -7.68 22.45
N PRO A 245 6.91 -7.37 22.54
CA PRO A 245 7.82 -7.46 21.40
C PRO A 245 8.00 -8.92 20.99
N HIS A 246 8.23 -9.12 19.69
CA HIS A 246 8.54 -10.43 19.17
C HIS A 246 9.85 -10.99 19.75
N LEU A 247 9.87 -12.29 20.06
CA LEU A 247 11.04 -12.93 20.68
C LEU A 247 12.22 -13.08 19.70
N ALA A 248 11.94 -13.19 18.40
CA ALA A 248 12.94 -13.45 17.38
C ALA A 248 13.63 -12.16 16.89
N LYS A 249 14.45 -11.56 17.76
CA LYS A 249 15.14 -10.28 17.50
C LYS A 249 16.14 -10.29 16.33
N PHE A 250 16.71 -11.44 16.01
CA PHE A 250 17.80 -11.57 15.03
C PHE A 250 17.39 -12.33 13.76
N ARG A 251 16.08 -12.51 13.53
CA ARG A 251 15.59 -13.17 12.31
C ARG A 251 15.33 -12.11 11.25
N PRO A 252 15.79 -12.30 10.00
CA PRO A 252 15.44 -11.40 8.92
C PRO A 252 13.94 -11.52 8.64
N ASN A 253 13.23 -10.40 8.72
CA ASN A 253 11.82 -10.32 8.36
C ASN A 253 11.70 -9.84 6.91
N ILE A 254 11.24 -10.72 6.01
CA ILE A 254 11.11 -10.42 4.58
C ILE A 254 10.12 -9.28 4.33
N VAL A 255 9.09 -9.17 5.18
CA VAL A 255 8.09 -8.09 5.09
C VAL A 255 8.75 -6.76 5.43
N GLU A 256 9.58 -6.71 6.47
CA GLU A 256 10.35 -5.50 6.82
C GLU A 256 11.35 -5.15 5.72
N ILE A 257 12.03 -6.13 5.11
CA ILE A 257 12.95 -5.88 3.99
C ILE A 257 12.20 -5.26 2.80
N HIS A 258 11.05 -5.80 2.43
CA HIS A 258 10.20 -5.24 1.38
C HIS A 258 9.75 -3.80 1.73
N LEU A 259 9.27 -3.60 2.96
CA LEU A 259 8.83 -2.28 3.44
C LEU A 259 9.99 -1.27 3.46
N SER A 260 11.20 -1.70 3.81
CA SER A 260 12.41 -0.88 3.81
C SER A 260 12.74 -0.37 2.40
N VAL A 261 12.72 -1.26 1.40
CA VAL A 261 12.93 -0.88 -0.01
C VAL A 261 11.86 0.09 -0.46
N LEU A 262 10.59 -0.18 -0.12
CA LEU A 262 9.48 0.68 -0.49
C LEU A 262 9.61 2.08 0.15
N LEU A 263 9.91 2.16 1.44
CA LEU A 263 10.16 3.42 2.16
C LEU A 263 11.30 4.20 1.50
N TYR A 264 12.40 3.53 1.17
CA TYR A 264 13.52 4.17 0.47
C TYR A 264 13.09 4.76 -0.88
N THR A 265 12.29 4.03 -1.67
CA THR A 265 11.77 4.57 -2.96
C THR A 265 10.85 5.78 -2.79
N PHE A 266 10.06 5.84 -1.71
CA PHE A 266 9.24 7.02 -1.40
C PHE A 266 10.08 8.22 -0.95
N LEU A 267 11.16 7.99 -0.21
CA LEU A 267 12.10 9.03 0.18
C LEU A 267 12.80 9.65 -1.02
N GLU A 268 13.32 8.83 -1.93
CA GLU A 268 13.95 9.29 -3.17
C GLU A 268 12.96 10.07 -4.07
N ALA A 269 11.67 9.77 -3.99
CA ALA A 269 10.63 10.51 -4.69
C ALA A 269 10.19 11.81 -4.00
N GLY A 270 10.74 12.15 -2.83
CA GLY A 270 10.42 13.40 -2.12
C GLY A 270 9.11 13.36 -1.33
N LEU A 271 8.66 12.19 -0.88
CA LEU A 271 7.37 12.07 -0.18
C LEU A 271 7.29 12.94 1.08
N LEU A 272 8.39 13.07 1.84
CA LEU A 272 8.41 13.88 3.08
C LEU A 272 8.02 15.33 2.81
N ASP A 273 8.62 15.94 1.78
CA ASP A 273 8.37 17.33 1.42
C ASP A 273 6.94 17.53 0.91
N ALA A 274 6.42 16.55 0.16
CA ALA A 274 5.05 16.57 -0.31
C ALA A 274 4.04 16.50 0.85
N ILE A 275 4.29 15.67 1.86
CA ILE A 275 3.43 15.59 3.06
C ILE A 275 3.50 16.89 3.87
N VAL A 276 4.68 17.50 4.01
CA VAL A 276 4.82 18.81 4.68
C VAL A 276 3.98 19.88 3.96
N GLU A 277 4.02 19.93 2.64
CA GLU A 277 3.16 20.85 1.87
C GLU A 277 1.67 20.58 2.10
N VAL A 278 1.27 19.30 2.19
CA VAL A 278 -0.12 18.91 2.50
C VAL A 278 -0.53 19.39 3.88
N ILE A 279 0.33 19.28 4.90
CA ILE A 279 0.05 19.73 6.27
C ILE A 279 -0.21 21.24 6.31
N VAL A 280 0.60 22.02 5.57
CA VAL A 280 0.54 23.48 5.59
C VAL A 280 -0.62 24.03 4.75
N THR A 281 -0.99 23.37 3.66
CA THR A 281 -1.93 23.91 2.67
C THR A 281 -3.34 23.32 2.68
N SER A 282 -3.58 22.23 3.42
CA SER A 282 -4.90 21.57 3.48
C SER A 282 -5.78 22.10 4.63
N ASP A 283 -7.00 21.57 4.71
CA ASP A 283 -7.89 21.73 5.85
C ASP A 283 -7.36 21.01 7.11
N THR A 284 -7.92 21.35 8.26
CA THR A 284 -7.48 20.82 9.56
C THR A 284 -7.56 19.30 9.64
N PHE A 285 -8.62 18.67 9.11
CA PHE A 285 -8.79 17.21 9.12
C PHE A 285 -7.68 16.49 8.35
N ILE A 286 -7.40 16.90 7.11
CA ILE A 286 -6.32 16.31 6.32
C ILE A 286 -4.95 16.64 6.93
N SER A 287 -4.78 17.84 7.47
CA SER A 287 -3.54 18.27 8.13
C SER A 287 -3.21 17.40 9.36
N VAL A 288 -4.20 17.12 10.22
CA VAL A 288 -4.04 16.20 11.36
C VAL A 288 -3.59 14.82 10.86
N ARG A 289 -4.33 14.25 9.92
CA ARG A 289 -4.04 12.92 9.38
C ARG A 289 -2.67 12.83 8.67
N ALA A 290 -2.28 13.88 7.95
CA ALA A 290 -0.98 13.97 7.30
C ALA A 290 0.17 14.11 8.32
N THR A 291 -0.05 14.83 9.41
CA THR A 291 0.94 14.99 10.50
C THR A 291 1.19 13.67 11.22
N ILE A 292 0.14 12.89 11.53
CA ILE A 292 0.28 11.56 12.11
C ILE A 292 1.03 10.62 11.16
N LEU A 293 0.67 10.62 9.87
CA LEU A 293 1.37 9.83 8.86
C LEU A 293 2.86 10.20 8.77
N LEU A 294 3.18 11.49 8.79
CA LEU A 294 4.55 11.98 8.75
C LEU A 294 5.36 11.48 9.96
N GLY A 295 4.78 11.53 11.15
CA GLY A 295 5.45 11.07 12.37
C GLY A 295 5.67 9.56 12.41
N GLU A 296 4.67 8.77 12.01
CA GLU A 296 4.81 7.32 11.83
C GLU A 296 5.87 6.96 10.78
N LEU A 297 5.89 7.69 9.66
CA LEU A 297 6.85 7.48 8.59
C LEU A 297 8.28 7.80 9.04
N LEU A 298 8.49 8.89 9.80
CA LEU A 298 9.79 9.19 10.42
C LEU A 298 10.24 8.09 11.39
N GLN A 299 9.31 7.52 12.17
CA GLN A 299 9.61 6.41 13.05
C GLN A 299 9.98 5.14 12.28
N LEU A 300 9.24 4.79 11.23
CA LEU A 300 9.53 3.65 10.36
C LEU A 300 10.90 3.78 9.70
N ILE A 301 11.26 4.97 9.23
CA ILE A 301 12.59 5.24 8.67
C ILE A 301 13.67 4.97 9.71
N HIS A 302 13.52 5.49 10.93
CA HIS A 302 14.52 5.28 11.98
C HIS A 302 14.67 3.79 12.36
N LEU A 303 13.60 3.00 12.26
CA LEU A 303 13.61 1.57 12.61
C LEU A 303 14.13 0.66 11.48
N LEU A 304 13.79 0.96 10.23
CA LEU A 304 13.97 0.05 9.10
C LEU A 304 15.13 0.42 8.17
N LEU A 305 15.45 1.71 8.05
CA LEU A 305 16.46 2.16 7.11
C LEU A 305 17.85 2.26 7.76
N PRO A 306 18.90 1.76 7.08
CA PRO A 306 20.27 1.98 7.52
C PRO A 306 20.61 3.48 7.49
N PRO A 307 21.38 3.98 8.47
CA PRO A 307 21.75 5.40 8.53
C PRO A 307 22.56 5.85 7.31
N GLU A 308 23.28 4.94 6.64
CA GLU A 308 24.05 5.23 5.43
C GLU A 308 23.15 5.60 4.25
N CYS A 309 21.93 5.07 4.20
CA CYS A 309 20.98 5.32 3.12
C CYS A 309 20.17 6.60 3.35
N CYS A 310 20.07 7.09 4.59
CA CYS A 310 19.14 8.16 4.97
C CYS A 310 19.74 9.08 6.04
N ASN A 311 20.43 10.14 5.62
CA ASN A 311 20.81 11.24 6.50
C ASN A 311 19.67 12.26 6.60
N ILE A 312 18.60 11.91 7.32
CA ILE A 312 17.44 12.77 7.55
C ILE A 312 17.74 13.72 8.74
N THR A 313 18.95 14.27 8.80
CA THR A 313 19.33 15.24 9.82
C THR A 313 19.71 16.55 9.15
N PRO A 314 18.93 17.63 9.31
CA PRO A 314 17.69 17.74 10.12
C PRO A 314 16.47 17.10 9.43
N PRO A 315 15.50 16.55 10.19
CA PRO A 315 14.50 15.65 9.62
C PRO A 315 13.46 16.28 8.72
N LEU A 316 13.24 17.60 8.81
CA LEU A 316 12.19 18.31 8.07
C LEU A 316 12.57 19.80 7.88
N PRO A 317 13.52 20.13 6.98
CA PRO A 317 13.96 21.52 6.79
C PRO A 317 12.81 22.42 6.32
N ASN A 318 11.97 21.94 5.40
CA ASN A 318 10.85 22.71 4.86
C ASN A 318 9.81 23.07 5.94
N LEU A 319 9.46 22.13 6.81
CA LEU A 319 8.51 22.38 7.90
C LEU A 319 9.04 23.44 8.88
N MET A 320 10.34 23.38 9.20
CA MET A 320 11.00 24.39 10.04
C MET A 320 11.01 25.77 9.39
N VAL A 321 11.25 25.83 8.07
CA VAL A 321 11.16 27.09 7.31
C VAL A 321 9.75 27.68 7.42
N HIS A 322 8.70 26.88 7.20
CA HIS A 322 7.31 27.33 7.36
C HIS A 322 6.96 27.78 8.78
N ALA A 323 7.48 27.09 9.81
CA ALA A 323 7.31 27.47 11.21
C ALA A 323 8.05 28.78 11.58
N SER A 324 9.17 29.06 10.91
CA SER A 324 9.95 30.30 11.12
C SER A 324 9.43 31.49 10.30
N ASN A 325 8.63 31.25 9.26
CA ASN A 325 8.20 32.28 8.33
C ASN A 325 7.04 33.11 8.87
N ALA A 326 7.36 34.26 9.47
CA ALA A 326 6.39 35.21 10.03
C ALA A 326 5.49 35.89 8.97
N ALA A 327 5.78 35.77 7.66
CA ALA A 327 4.98 36.40 6.61
C ALA A 327 3.62 35.73 6.41
N ASN A 328 3.50 34.43 6.70
CA ASN A 328 2.26 33.66 6.53
C ASN A 328 1.78 33.10 7.88
N LEU A 329 1.16 33.95 8.69
CA LEU A 329 0.62 33.62 10.03
C LEU A 329 -0.21 32.31 10.11
N PRO A 330 -1.17 32.02 9.21
CA PRO A 330 -1.97 30.79 9.33
C PRO A 330 -1.14 29.53 9.06
N ALA A 331 -0.29 29.56 8.03
CA ALA A 331 0.63 28.48 7.70
C ALA A 331 1.67 28.26 8.81
N GLN A 332 2.15 29.35 9.42
CA GLN A 332 3.08 29.32 10.54
C GLN A 332 2.48 28.63 11.76
N HIS A 333 1.24 29.00 12.12
CA HIS A 333 0.56 28.38 13.27
C HIS A 333 0.37 26.88 13.07
N LEU A 334 -0.10 26.46 11.87
CA LEU A 334 -0.25 25.04 11.53
C LEU A 334 1.07 24.29 11.53
N ALA A 335 2.16 24.90 11.04
CA ALA A 335 3.48 24.28 11.07
C ALA A 335 3.98 24.11 12.52
N LEU A 336 3.77 25.09 13.40
CA LEU A 336 4.16 25.01 14.81
C LEU A 336 3.34 23.95 15.57
N THR A 337 2.02 23.88 15.34
CA THR A 337 1.18 22.84 15.95
C THR A 337 1.56 21.45 15.45
N ALA A 338 1.84 21.29 14.15
CA ALA A 338 2.34 20.04 13.59
C ALA A 338 3.69 19.63 14.21
N VAL A 339 4.65 20.56 14.38
CA VAL A 339 5.92 20.28 15.06
C VAL A 339 5.70 19.82 16.51
N ALA A 340 4.81 20.48 17.24
CA ALA A 340 4.46 20.08 18.60
C ALA A 340 3.83 18.68 18.63
N ALA A 341 2.90 18.38 17.72
CA ALA A 341 2.27 17.08 17.58
C ALA A 341 3.27 15.98 17.21
N LEU A 342 4.20 16.24 16.28
CA LEU A 342 5.28 15.32 15.92
C LEU A 342 6.21 15.03 17.10
N SER A 343 6.53 16.04 17.91
CA SER A 343 7.34 15.85 19.12
C SER A 343 6.62 14.97 20.14
N HIS A 344 5.31 15.15 20.29
CA HIS A 344 4.48 14.34 21.17
C HIS A 344 4.38 12.89 20.67
N LEU A 345 4.10 12.69 19.38
CA LEU A 345 4.06 11.38 18.76
C LEU A 345 5.41 10.66 18.87
N HIS A 346 6.52 11.36 18.64
CA HIS A 346 7.86 10.77 18.82
C HIS A 346 8.07 10.28 20.26
N HIS A 347 7.66 11.07 21.25
CA HIS A 347 7.71 10.65 22.65
C HIS A 347 6.77 9.48 22.96
N LEU A 348 5.59 9.43 22.33
CA LEU A 348 4.62 8.33 22.45
C LEU A 348 5.22 7.04 21.87
N LEU A 349 5.67 7.04 20.62
CA LEU A 349 6.22 5.87 19.93
C LEU A 349 7.53 5.36 20.52
N LYS A 350 8.28 6.21 21.23
CA LYS A 350 9.47 5.81 21.98
C LYS A 350 9.13 5.12 23.29
N ARG A 351 7.95 5.35 23.86
CA ARG A 351 7.47 4.63 25.04
C ARG A 351 7.11 3.21 24.63
N ARG A 352 7.30 2.27 25.55
CA ARG A 352 6.81 0.91 25.35
C ARG A 352 5.28 0.93 25.46
N PRO A 353 4.55 0.19 24.62
CA PRO A 353 3.12 0.08 24.74
C PRO A 353 2.76 -0.46 26.12
N ALA A 354 1.75 0.15 26.74
CA ALA A 354 1.26 -0.25 28.04
C ALA A 354 0.19 -1.35 27.88
N PRO A 355 0.07 -2.29 28.82
CA PRO A 355 -1.08 -3.20 28.85
C PRO A 355 -2.37 -2.39 29.11
N ALA A 356 -3.42 -2.69 28.36
CA ALA A 356 -4.74 -2.10 28.56
C ALA A 356 -5.58 -2.91 29.58
N SER A 357 -5.38 -4.23 29.66
CA SER A 357 -6.08 -5.09 30.62
C SER A 357 -5.31 -5.26 31.92
N LEU A 358 -6.05 -5.29 33.03
CA LEU A 358 -5.51 -5.58 34.35
C LEU A 358 -4.89 -6.98 34.45
N PHE A 359 -5.37 -7.93 33.65
CA PHE A 359 -4.86 -9.29 33.64
C PHE A 359 -3.45 -9.35 33.03
N LEU A 360 -3.25 -8.72 31.87
CA LEU A 360 -1.92 -8.66 31.27
C LEU A 360 -0.96 -7.85 32.16
N ASP A 361 -1.45 -6.76 32.73
CA ASP A 361 -0.69 -5.93 33.67
C ASP A 361 -0.19 -6.75 34.88
N GLN A 362 -1.06 -7.50 35.55
CA GLN A 362 -0.67 -8.38 36.65
C GLN A 362 0.33 -9.46 36.24
N VAL A 363 0.16 -10.05 35.05
CA VAL A 363 1.09 -11.05 34.51
C VAL A 363 2.47 -10.44 34.27
N LEU A 364 2.54 -9.23 33.73
CA LEU A 364 3.80 -8.52 33.48
C LEU A 364 4.47 -8.06 34.76
N GLN A 365 3.70 -7.61 35.75
CA GLN A 365 4.20 -7.26 37.07
C GLN A 365 4.77 -8.48 37.80
N ALA A 366 4.05 -9.61 37.77
CA ALA A 366 4.52 -10.87 38.33
C ALA A 366 5.78 -11.39 37.61
N GLY A 367 5.85 -11.23 36.30
CA GLY A 367 7.00 -11.59 35.47
C GLY A 367 8.21 -10.65 35.57
N GLY A 368 8.12 -9.56 36.34
CA GLY A 368 9.19 -8.57 36.49
C GLY A 368 9.43 -7.71 35.24
N TRP A 369 8.55 -7.78 34.23
CA TRP A 369 8.69 -7.08 32.95
C TRP A 369 8.58 -5.56 33.08
N MET A 370 7.91 -5.06 34.12
CA MET A 370 7.74 -3.64 34.40
C MET A 370 8.71 -3.07 35.44
N ARG A 371 9.73 -3.81 35.89
CA ARG A 371 10.79 -3.19 36.70
C ARG A 371 11.68 -2.34 35.79
N PRO A 372 11.70 -1.00 35.92
CA PRO A 372 12.77 -0.21 35.34
C PRO A 372 14.10 -0.73 35.90
N GLY A 373 15.09 -0.92 35.02
CA GLY A 373 16.28 -1.72 35.28
C GLY A 373 16.86 -1.56 36.69
N VAL A 374 16.88 -2.66 37.44
CA VAL A 374 18.00 -2.90 38.34
C VAL A 374 19.16 -3.21 37.41
N GLU A 375 20.05 -2.24 37.20
CA GLU A 375 21.35 -2.49 36.61
C GLU A 375 21.92 -3.77 37.22
N GLN A 376 22.33 -4.70 36.36
CA GLN A 376 23.06 -5.89 36.77
C GLN A 376 24.39 -5.46 37.41
N VAL A 377 24.37 -5.15 38.70
CA VAL A 377 25.56 -5.15 39.56
C VAL A 377 25.86 -6.61 39.92
N VAL A 378 26.17 -7.43 38.92
CA VAL A 378 26.77 -8.74 39.13
C VAL A 378 27.80 -8.97 38.02
N ASN A 379 29.07 -8.96 38.43
CA ASN A 379 30.28 -9.36 37.70
C ASN A 379 30.96 -8.36 36.74
N SER A 380 31.33 -7.18 37.26
CA SER A 380 32.49 -6.42 36.77
C SER A 380 33.81 -6.72 37.51
N ARG A 381 33.84 -7.70 38.43
CA ARG A 381 35.09 -8.13 39.10
C ARG A 381 35.97 -9.12 38.31
N GLY A 382 35.54 -9.54 37.11
CA GLY A 382 36.29 -10.51 36.28
C GLY A 382 36.80 -10.00 34.93
N LYS A 383 36.58 -8.72 34.58
CA LYS A 383 36.94 -8.15 33.26
C LYS A 383 38.10 -7.15 33.28
N HIS A 384 38.79 -6.97 34.41
CA HIS A 384 39.97 -6.10 34.48
C HIS A 384 41.30 -6.74 34.02
N GLU A 385 41.33 -8.04 33.71
CA GLU A 385 42.58 -8.70 33.27
C GLU A 385 42.73 -8.88 31.75
N LYS A 386 41.70 -8.63 30.93
CA LYS A 386 41.78 -8.86 29.46
C LYS A 386 41.82 -7.60 28.59
N ALA A 387 41.81 -6.41 29.19
CA ALA A 387 41.81 -5.13 28.47
C ALA A 387 43.20 -4.48 28.32
N LYS A 388 44.30 -5.22 28.54
CA LYS A 388 45.68 -4.72 28.37
C LYS A 388 46.38 -5.13 27.05
N LEU A 389 45.68 -5.76 26.11
CA LEU A 389 46.32 -6.34 24.90
C LEU A 389 45.94 -5.70 23.56
N TYR A 390 45.18 -4.61 23.53
CA TYR A 390 44.86 -3.89 22.28
C TYR A 390 45.10 -2.38 22.38
N GLN A 391 46.22 -1.99 23.00
CA GLN A 391 46.85 -0.68 22.78
C GLN A 391 48.27 -0.93 22.26
N VAL A 392 48.40 -1.31 20.98
CA VAL A 392 49.48 -0.95 20.06
C VAL A 392 49.00 -1.31 18.66
N LEU A 393 48.50 -0.32 17.91
CA LEU A 393 48.67 -0.07 16.48
C LEU A 393 47.64 0.97 16.02
#